data_AF-A0A5J4VLT6-F1
#
_entry.id   AF-A0A5J4VLT6-F1
#
_cell.length_a   1.000
_cell.length_b   1.000
_cell.length_c   1.000
_cell.angle_alpha   90.00
_cell.angle_beta   90.00
_cell.angle_gamma   90.00
#
_symmetry.space_group_name_H-M   'P 1'
#
loop_
_entity.id
_entity.type
_entity.pdbx_description
1 polymer ?
#
loop_
_entity_poly.entity_id
_entity_poly.type
_entity_poly.pdbx_seq_one_letter_code
_entity_poly.pdbx_strand_id
1 'polypeptide(L)'
;MSIDPSKLPDSSIRLNIPVGTPFGATEANAASAQIQQLKLENEQLRRDKFEIEQKLQEEIRIIKANLRDEKEQREEIQDKIKKAEESARNKKKERMKLIDELQIEKDDKNRSVKREKEIEEQLIQKEKEKRKVEQELRYEREEKKESQINLEELEKKNKIEVEKRRKAEDEKERISFENNNLRIENERLKKQLGQETNHVSENETKYLIEAEENKRIKKETEERIKVEIDIDGKQKKLIKRGKNEIANTVSLSEVLEYGIWELEVQFSNNGQCGAIGIVDNSYNIPAQADPDHSPHVNHMAIYAGAGWNSGKVQCKGSNTSGNKSFEDNQIIKAEYDSEKGTLIWFVDGVQQPVYITGIRERVKFMISLYNAGSICTIRSLKKLANPTCKHLGNENTVHW
;
A
#
# COMPACT_ATOMS: atom_id res chain seq x y z
N MET A 1 -89.73 -103.38 -45.60
CA MET A 1 -89.52 -103.54 -47.05
C MET A 1 -88.64 -104.78 -47.21
N SER A 2 -89.14 -106.03 -47.12
CA SER A 2 -90.19 -106.70 -47.93
C SER A 2 -89.78 -106.71 -49.41
N ILE A 3 -89.66 -107.82 -50.14
CA ILE A 3 -90.26 -109.16 -50.06
C ILE A 3 -89.40 -110.17 -50.86
N ASP A 4 -89.50 -111.43 -50.41
CA ASP A 4 -89.11 -112.76 -50.87
C ASP A 4 -89.73 -113.16 -52.27
N PRO A 5 -89.91 -114.44 -52.69
CA PRO A 5 -89.07 -115.63 -52.90
C PRO A 5 -89.25 -116.24 -54.33
N SER A 6 -88.63 -117.42 -54.56
CA SER A 6 -89.29 -118.67 -55.05
C SER A 6 -88.81 -119.27 -56.38
N LYS A 7 -88.35 -120.55 -56.35
CA LYS A 7 -89.05 -121.75 -56.87
C LYS A 7 -88.09 -122.92 -57.22
N LEU A 8 -88.27 -124.02 -56.49
CA LEU A 8 -88.21 -125.44 -56.96
C LEU A 8 -89.29 -125.64 -58.09
N PRO A 9 -89.38 -126.74 -58.89
CA PRO A 9 -89.21 -128.13 -58.43
C PRO A 9 -88.91 -129.26 -59.46
N ASP A 10 -88.84 -130.48 -58.92
CA ASP A 10 -89.42 -131.79 -59.31
C ASP A 10 -89.21 -132.57 -60.63
N SER A 11 -89.20 -133.90 -60.40
CA SER A 11 -89.74 -135.02 -61.20
C SER A 11 -88.93 -135.60 -62.37
N SER A 12 -89.01 -136.88 -62.74
CA SER A 12 -89.24 -138.20 -62.09
C SER A 12 -89.38 -139.22 -63.23
N ILE A 13 -89.01 -140.50 -62.99
CA ILE A 13 -89.71 -141.73 -63.49
C ILE A 13 -89.59 -142.03 -65.01
N ARG A 14 -89.50 -143.24 -65.58
CA ARG A 14 -89.32 -144.68 -65.25
C ARG A 14 -89.97 -145.44 -66.43
N LEU A 15 -89.40 -146.60 -66.84
CA LEU A 15 -90.10 -147.84 -67.35
C LEU A 15 -90.84 -147.71 -68.72
N ASN A 16 -91.05 -148.72 -69.59
CA ASN A 16 -91.02 -150.20 -69.58
C ASN A 16 -91.18 -150.69 -71.06
N ILE A 17 -90.56 -151.80 -71.54
CA ILE A 17 -91.10 -153.19 -71.76
C ILE A 17 -92.34 -153.24 -72.69
N PRO A 18 -92.44 -154.10 -73.77
CA PRO A 18 -92.65 -155.57 -73.65
C PRO A 18 -92.08 -156.51 -74.76
N VAL A 19 -91.55 -157.70 -74.40
CA VAL A 19 -92.13 -159.08 -74.35
C VAL A 19 -92.06 -159.85 -75.69
N GLY A 20 -91.50 -161.07 -75.67
CA GLY A 20 -91.77 -162.11 -76.67
C GLY A 20 -90.62 -163.07 -76.98
N THR A 21 -90.42 -164.09 -76.14
CA THR A 21 -89.88 -165.44 -76.49
C THR A 21 -90.71 -166.11 -77.62
N PRO A 22 -90.38 -167.27 -78.25
CA PRO A 22 -89.22 -168.18 -78.11
C PRO A 22 -88.72 -168.85 -79.44
N PHE A 23 -87.77 -169.79 -79.30
CA PHE A 23 -87.52 -170.96 -80.16
C PHE A 23 -87.06 -170.78 -81.63
N GLY A 24 -85.81 -171.17 -81.89
CA GLY A 24 -85.44 -172.08 -82.98
C GLY A 24 -85.22 -171.53 -84.40
N ALA A 25 -83.95 -171.53 -84.82
CA ALA A 25 -83.42 -171.64 -86.19
C ALA A 25 -83.94 -170.70 -87.30
N THR A 26 -83.05 -169.86 -87.83
CA THR A 26 -82.63 -169.83 -89.26
C THR A 26 -81.63 -168.68 -89.51
N GLU A 27 -80.36 -169.04 -89.63
CA GLU A 27 -79.19 -168.16 -89.83
C GLU A 27 -79.15 -167.56 -91.26
N ALA A 28 -78.77 -166.27 -91.40
CA ALA A 28 -77.72 -165.78 -92.34
C ALA A 28 -77.79 -164.28 -92.78
N ASN A 29 -78.90 -163.52 -92.66
CA ASN A 29 -79.05 -162.26 -93.44
C ASN A 29 -79.05 -160.90 -92.68
N ALA A 30 -78.88 -160.82 -91.35
CA ALA A 30 -78.99 -159.54 -90.60
C ALA A 30 -77.66 -158.80 -90.27
N ALA A 31 -76.50 -159.46 -90.37
CA ALA A 31 -75.21 -158.90 -89.91
C ALA A 31 -74.61 -157.78 -90.81
N SER A 32 -75.09 -157.62 -92.05
CA SER A 32 -74.47 -156.69 -93.02
C SER A 32 -74.85 -155.21 -92.83
N ALA A 33 -76.00 -154.90 -92.22
CA ALA A 33 -76.49 -153.52 -92.11
C ALA A 33 -75.82 -152.72 -90.96
N GLN A 34 -75.41 -153.39 -89.88
CA GLN A 34 -74.85 -152.75 -88.68
C GLN A 34 -73.39 -152.29 -88.88
N ILE A 35 -72.64 -152.96 -89.77
CA ILE A 35 -71.23 -152.63 -90.06
C ILE A 35 -71.08 -151.34 -90.89
N GLN A 36 -72.07 -150.99 -91.72
CA GLN A 36 -72.01 -149.73 -92.49
C GLN A 36 -72.27 -148.49 -91.62
N GLN A 37 -73.11 -148.59 -90.60
CA GLN A 37 -73.47 -147.46 -89.74
C GLN A 37 -72.31 -147.01 -88.84
N LEU A 38 -71.57 -147.96 -88.26
CA LEU A 38 -70.40 -147.69 -87.41
C LEU A 38 -69.22 -147.04 -88.15
N LYS A 39 -69.13 -147.22 -89.49
CA LYS A 39 -68.09 -146.58 -90.30
C LYS A 39 -68.35 -145.09 -90.51
N LEU A 40 -69.60 -144.71 -90.77
CA LEU A 40 -70.01 -143.31 -90.90
C LEU A 40 -69.82 -142.54 -89.59
N GLU A 41 -70.17 -143.16 -88.46
CA GLU A 41 -70.00 -142.54 -87.14
C GLU A 41 -68.53 -142.34 -86.77
N ASN A 42 -67.65 -143.31 -87.08
CA ASN A 42 -66.21 -143.14 -86.89
C ASN A 42 -65.60 -142.02 -87.74
N GLU A 43 -66.12 -141.83 -88.95
CA GLU A 43 -65.65 -140.75 -89.84
C GLU A 43 -66.14 -139.38 -89.36
N GLN A 44 -67.34 -139.30 -88.78
CA GLN A 44 -67.86 -138.08 -88.15
C GLN A 44 -67.07 -137.71 -86.89
N LEU A 45 -66.82 -138.66 -85.99
CA LEU A 45 -66.04 -138.42 -84.77
C LEU A 45 -64.61 -137.96 -85.04
N ARG A 46 -64.00 -138.41 -86.15
CA ARG A 46 -62.69 -137.90 -86.58
C ARG A 46 -62.73 -136.45 -87.02
N ARG A 47 -63.80 -136.02 -87.70
CA ARG A 47 -63.99 -134.61 -88.08
C ARG A 47 -64.21 -133.73 -86.84
N ASP A 48 -65.09 -134.16 -85.94
CA ASP A 48 -65.38 -133.42 -84.70
C ASP A 48 -64.13 -133.31 -83.82
N LYS A 49 -63.34 -134.37 -83.70
CA LYS A 49 -62.06 -134.34 -82.97
C LYS A 49 -61.09 -133.32 -83.56
N PHE A 50 -60.93 -133.30 -84.88
CA PHE A 50 -60.04 -132.34 -85.54
C PHE A 50 -60.51 -130.89 -85.35
N GLU A 51 -61.82 -130.66 -85.40
CA GLU A 51 -62.41 -129.33 -85.20
C GLU A 51 -62.26 -128.85 -83.76
N ILE A 52 -62.40 -129.74 -82.77
CA ILE A 52 -62.14 -129.45 -81.35
C ILE A 52 -60.66 -129.17 -81.11
N GLU A 53 -59.75 -129.95 -81.69
CA GLU A 53 -58.31 -129.72 -81.58
C GLU A 53 -57.89 -128.36 -82.19
N GLN A 54 -58.49 -127.96 -83.31
CA GLN A 54 -58.27 -126.62 -83.88
C GLN A 54 -58.81 -125.50 -82.98
N LYS A 55 -60.03 -125.65 -82.44
CA LYS A 55 -60.59 -124.66 -81.51
C LYS A 55 -59.74 -124.52 -80.25
N LEU A 56 -59.29 -125.62 -79.68
CA LEU A 56 -58.40 -125.61 -78.51
C LEU A 56 -57.03 -124.99 -78.83
N GLN A 57 -56.46 -125.27 -80.00
CA GLN A 57 -55.21 -124.62 -80.40
C GLN A 57 -55.37 -123.10 -80.56
N GLU A 58 -56.49 -122.65 -81.12
CA GLU A 58 -56.75 -121.22 -81.29
C GLU A 58 -57.03 -120.53 -79.95
N GLU A 59 -57.78 -121.17 -79.04
CA GLU A 59 -57.95 -120.68 -77.66
C GLU A 59 -56.62 -120.60 -76.91
N ILE A 60 -55.76 -121.61 -77.02
CA ILE A 60 -54.41 -121.59 -76.44
C ILE A 60 -53.58 -120.44 -77.04
N ARG A 61 -53.73 -120.15 -78.33
CA ARG A 61 -53.03 -119.06 -78.99
C ARG A 61 -53.49 -117.70 -78.46
N ILE A 62 -54.81 -117.49 -78.31
CA ILE A 62 -55.40 -116.26 -77.77
C ILE A 62 -54.99 -116.06 -76.31
N ILE A 63 -55.07 -117.09 -75.47
CA ILE A 63 -54.67 -116.99 -74.06
C ILE A 63 -53.17 -116.66 -73.94
N LYS A 64 -52.31 -117.26 -74.78
CA LYS A 64 -50.88 -116.93 -74.81
C LYS A 64 -50.58 -115.51 -75.31
N ALA A 65 -51.43 -114.94 -76.16
CA ALA A 65 -51.33 -113.54 -76.57
C ALA A 65 -51.73 -112.61 -75.42
N ASN A 66 -52.90 -112.83 -74.82
CA ASN A 66 -53.39 -112.06 -73.67
C ASN A 66 -52.42 -112.09 -72.49
N LEU A 67 -51.83 -113.27 -72.19
CA LEU A 67 -50.84 -113.39 -71.12
C LEU A 67 -49.55 -112.61 -71.41
N ARG A 68 -49.17 -112.47 -72.69
CA ARG A 68 -48.03 -111.63 -73.10
C ARG A 68 -48.35 -110.16 -72.90
N ASP A 69 -49.51 -109.72 -73.39
CA ASP A 69 -49.94 -108.33 -73.29
C ASP A 69 -50.12 -107.90 -71.82
N GLU A 70 -50.69 -108.77 -70.97
CA GLU A 70 -50.84 -108.48 -69.54
C GLU A 70 -49.49 -108.41 -68.82
N LYS A 71 -48.51 -109.24 -69.22
CA LYS A 71 -47.14 -109.17 -68.69
C LYS A 71 -46.46 -107.87 -69.10
N GLU A 72 -46.58 -107.48 -70.36
CA GLU A 72 -45.99 -106.24 -70.89
C GLU A 72 -46.62 -105.01 -70.21
N GLN A 73 -47.95 -105.00 -70.02
CA GLN A 73 -48.63 -103.95 -69.25
C GLN A 73 -48.19 -103.91 -67.79
N ARG A 74 -48.01 -105.07 -67.14
CA ARG A 74 -47.50 -105.11 -65.76
C ARG A 74 -46.08 -104.57 -65.66
N GLU A 75 -45.21 -104.90 -66.61
CA GLU A 75 -43.84 -104.36 -66.67
C GLU A 75 -43.86 -102.84 -66.89
N GLU A 76 -44.69 -102.34 -67.80
CA GLU A 76 -44.82 -100.90 -68.05
C GLU A 76 -45.36 -100.13 -66.83
N ILE A 77 -46.36 -100.69 -66.14
CA ILE A 77 -46.90 -100.13 -64.90
C ILE A 77 -45.83 -100.16 -63.79
N GLN A 78 -45.10 -101.26 -63.66
CA GLN A 78 -44.05 -101.40 -62.66
C GLN A 78 -42.93 -100.36 -62.88
N ASP A 79 -42.53 -100.11 -64.12
CA ASP A 79 -41.54 -99.09 -64.46
C ASP A 79 -42.06 -97.67 -64.22
N LYS A 80 -43.33 -97.38 -64.51
CA LYS A 80 -43.96 -96.09 -64.17
C LYS A 80 -44.00 -95.87 -62.65
N ILE A 81 -44.34 -96.91 -61.87
CA ILE A 81 -44.34 -96.86 -60.41
C ILE A 81 -42.92 -96.57 -59.89
N LYS A 82 -41.90 -97.31 -60.35
CA LYS A 82 -40.50 -97.09 -59.94
C LYS A 82 -40.04 -95.66 -60.24
N LYS A 83 -40.32 -95.14 -61.44
CA LYS A 83 -39.97 -93.76 -61.82
C LYS A 83 -40.68 -92.72 -60.95
N ALA A 84 -41.96 -92.94 -60.63
CA ALA A 84 -42.73 -92.06 -59.74
C ALA A 84 -42.21 -92.09 -58.30
N GLU A 85 -41.88 -93.28 -57.77
CA GLU A 85 -41.28 -93.46 -56.44
C GLU A 85 -39.91 -92.79 -56.34
N GLU A 86 -39.07 -92.93 -57.37
CA GLU A 86 -37.76 -92.28 -57.42
C GLU A 86 -37.87 -90.75 -57.48
N SER A 87 -38.79 -90.23 -58.32
CA SER A 87 -39.08 -88.79 -58.38
C SER A 87 -39.61 -88.26 -57.05
N ALA A 88 -40.54 -88.97 -56.40
CA ALA A 88 -41.06 -88.61 -55.08
C ALA A 88 -39.95 -88.65 -54.01
N ARG A 89 -39.05 -89.64 -54.06
CA ARG A 89 -37.91 -89.76 -53.15
C ARG A 89 -36.93 -88.60 -53.33
N ASN A 90 -36.65 -88.19 -54.56
CA ASN A 90 -35.77 -87.04 -54.84
C ASN A 90 -36.39 -85.73 -54.36
N LYS A 91 -37.67 -85.48 -54.67
CA LYS A 91 -38.41 -84.31 -54.15
C LYS A 91 -38.45 -84.29 -52.61
N LYS A 92 -38.60 -85.44 -51.97
CA LYS A 92 -38.56 -85.56 -50.50
C LYS A 92 -37.18 -85.22 -49.94
N LYS A 93 -36.10 -85.65 -50.59
CA LYS A 93 -34.72 -85.31 -50.22
C LYS A 93 -34.44 -83.81 -50.35
N GLU A 94 -34.84 -83.21 -51.47
CA GLU A 94 -34.69 -81.75 -51.69
C GLU A 94 -35.50 -80.93 -50.68
N ARG A 95 -36.75 -81.32 -50.42
CA ARG A 95 -37.58 -80.68 -49.40
C ARG A 95 -36.93 -80.78 -48.01
N MET A 96 -36.32 -81.92 -47.68
CA MET A 96 -35.62 -82.08 -46.40
C MET A 96 -34.41 -81.13 -46.29
N LYS A 97 -33.58 -81.04 -47.35
CA LYS A 97 -32.45 -80.09 -47.39
C LYS A 97 -32.90 -78.65 -47.17
N LEU A 98 -33.99 -78.24 -47.83
CA LEU A 98 -34.52 -76.88 -47.70
C LEU A 98 -35.04 -76.60 -46.29
N ILE A 99 -35.64 -77.61 -45.62
CA ILE A 99 -36.08 -77.49 -44.23
C ILE A 99 -34.86 -77.33 -43.30
N ASP A 100 -33.81 -78.12 -43.49
CA ASP A 100 -32.58 -78.04 -42.70
C ASP A 100 -31.89 -76.67 -42.88
N GLU A 101 -31.79 -76.17 -44.12
CA GLU A 101 -31.25 -74.84 -44.43
C GLU A 101 -32.06 -73.72 -43.78
N LEU A 102 -33.39 -73.76 -43.87
CA LEU A 102 -34.27 -72.77 -43.23
C LEU A 102 -34.14 -72.81 -41.69
N GLN A 103 -33.93 -74.00 -41.12
CA GLN A 103 -33.73 -74.14 -39.68
C GLN A 103 -32.39 -73.55 -39.24
N ILE A 104 -31.31 -73.80 -39.99
CA ILE A 104 -29.99 -73.18 -39.76
C ILE A 104 -30.10 -71.66 -39.84
N GLU A 105 -30.71 -71.11 -40.89
CA GLU A 105 -30.86 -69.66 -41.07
C GLU A 105 -31.67 -69.03 -39.93
N LYS A 106 -32.76 -69.69 -39.51
CA LYS A 106 -33.58 -69.24 -38.37
C LYS A 106 -32.77 -69.21 -37.08
N ASP A 107 -31.96 -70.23 -36.82
CA ASP A 107 -31.13 -70.32 -35.61
C ASP A 107 -29.99 -69.29 -35.63
N ASP A 108 -29.38 -69.05 -36.79
CA ASP A 108 -28.35 -68.01 -36.95
C ASP A 108 -28.93 -66.60 -36.78
N LYS A 109 -30.13 -66.35 -37.33
CA LYS A 109 -30.85 -65.08 -37.13
C LYS A 109 -31.19 -64.86 -35.66
N ASN A 110 -31.67 -65.90 -34.96
CA ASN A 110 -31.93 -65.83 -33.53
C ASN A 110 -30.65 -65.53 -32.72
N ARG A 111 -29.51 -66.15 -33.07
CA ARG A 111 -28.20 -65.84 -32.45
C ARG A 111 -27.75 -64.41 -32.75
N SER A 112 -28.02 -63.89 -33.95
CA SER A 112 -27.70 -62.50 -34.30
C SER A 112 -28.51 -61.52 -33.47
N VAL A 113 -29.83 -61.71 -33.40
CA VAL A 113 -30.73 -60.85 -32.59
C VAL A 113 -30.35 -60.88 -31.11
N LYS A 114 -29.96 -62.05 -30.58
CA LYS A 114 -29.49 -62.14 -29.19
C LYS A 114 -28.22 -61.33 -28.96
N ARG A 115 -27.24 -61.43 -29.86
CA ARG A 115 -26.00 -60.64 -29.81
C ARG A 115 -26.25 -59.13 -29.92
N GLU A 116 -27.16 -58.72 -30.79
CA GLU A 116 -27.54 -57.30 -30.92
C GLU A 116 -28.16 -56.76 -29.63
N LYS A 117 -29.07 -57.51 -29.01
CA LYS A 117 -29.67 -57.13 -27.71
C LYS A 117 -28.61 -57.02 -26.60
N GLU A 118 -27.68 -57.97 -26.53
CA GLU A 118 -26.59 -57.93 -25.54
C GLU A 118 -25.68 -56.71 -25.75
N ILE A 119 -25.40 -56.32 -27.00
CA ILE A 119 -24.61 -55.11 -27.32
C ILE A 119 -25.39 -53.85 -26.96
N GLU A 120 -26.69 -53.78 -27.26
CA GLU A 120 -27.55 -52.65 -26.95
C GLU A 120 -27.65 -52.42 -25.43
N GLU A 121 -27.83 -53.49 -24.65
CA GLU A 121 -27.82 -53.42 -23.18
C GLU A 121 -26.47 -52.91 -22.64
N GLN A 122 -25.35 -53.38 -23.19
CA GLN A 122 -24.01 -52.89 -22.82
C GLN A 122 -23.82 -51.41 -23.17
N LEU A 123 -24.33 -50.95 -24.32
CA LEU A 123 -24.27 -49.55 -24.72
C LEU A 123 -25.09 -48.66 -23.78
N ILE A 124 -26.31 -49.08 -23.43
CA ILE A 124 -27.17 -48.36 -22.48
C ILE A 124 -26.47 -48.27 -21.10
N GLN A 125 -25.83 -49.35 -20.66
CA GLN A 125 -25.11 -49.35 -19.38
C GLN A 125 -23.90 -48.39 -19.40
N LYS A 126 -23.08 -48.43 -20.46
CA LYS A 126 -21.94 -47.50 -20.63
C LYS A 126 -22.40 -46.04 -20.74
N GLU A 127 -23.51 -45.77 -21.41
CA GLU A 127 -24.10 -44.43 -21.50
C GLU A 127 -24.51 -43.91 -20.11
N LYS A 128 -25.12 -44.77 -19.26
CA LYS A 128 -25.47 -44.41 -17.88
C LYS A 128 -24.24 -44.13 -17.02
N GLU A 129 -23.20 -44.96 -17.13
CA GLU A 129 -21.94 -44.75 -16.41
C GLU A 129 -21.25 -43.46 -16.87
N LYS A 130 -21.20 -43.21 -18.18
CA LYS A 130 -20.67 -41.96 -18.75
C LYS A 130 -21.39 -40.74 -18.20
N ARG A 131 -22.73 -40.77 -18.08
CA ARG A 131 -23.51 -39.67 -17.50
C ARG A 131 -23.19 -39.44 -16.03
N LYS A 132 -23.02 -40.50 -15.24
CA LYS A 132 -22.62 -40.38 -13.81
C LYS A 132 -21.25 -39.73 -13.69
N VAL A 133 -20.27 -40.21 -14.45
CA VAL A 133 -18.91 -39.65 -14.46
C VAL A 133 -18.94 -38.19 -14.93
N GLU A 134 -19.68 -37.86 -15.99
CA GLU A 134 -19.79 -36.47 -16.46
C GLU A 134 -20.40 -35.55 -15.40
N GLN A 135 -21.38 -36.03 -14.64
CA GLN A 135 -22.01 -35.27 -13.57
C GLN A 135 -21.04 -35.05 -12.38
N GLU A 136 -20.30 -36.07 -11.95
CA GLU A 136 -19.26 -35.93 -10.91
C GLU A 136 -18.17 -34.95 -11.34
N LEU A 137 -17.72 -35.04 -12.60
CA LEU A 137 -16.70 -34.15 -13.15
C LEU A 137 -17.19 -32.70 -13.28
N ARG A 138 -18.50 -32.47 -13.41
CA ARG A 138 -19.10 -31.13 -13.33
C ARG A 138 -19.05 -30.59 -11.91
N TYR A 139 -19.45 -31.37 -10.92
CA TYR A 139 -19.39 -30.96 -9.52
C TYR A 139 -17.95 -30.65 -9.08
N GLU A 140 -16.99 -31.50 -9.42
CA GLU A 140 -15.57 -31.27 -9.09
C GLU A 140 -15.03 -30.00 -9.76
N ARG A 141 -15.43 -29.71 -11.01
CA ARG A 141 -15.06 -28.45 -11.68
C ARG A 141 -15.67 -27.23 -11.01
N GLU A 142 -16.92 -27.31 -10.55
CA GLU A 142 -17.59 -26.20 -9.85
C GLU A 142 -16.93 -25.94 -8.49
N GLU A 143 -16.68 -26.98 -7.70
CA GLU A 143 -15.98 -26.88 -6.41
C GLU A 143 -14.56 -26.32 -6.58
N LYS A 144 -13.85 -26.74 -7.62
CA LYS A 144 -12.51 -26.21 -7.95
C LYS A 144 -12.56 -24.74 -8.35
N LYS A 145 -13.58 -24.32 -9.11
CA LYS A 145 -13.77 -22.90 -9.48
C LYS A 145 -14.08 -22.06 -8.25
N GLU A 146 -14.94 -22.52 -7.36
CA GLU A 146 -15.26 -21.81 -6.12
C GLU A 146 -14.02 -21.68 -5.22
N SER A 147 -13.25 -22.76 -5.07
CA SER A 147 -11.98 -22.74 -4.34
C SER A 147 -10.97 -21.76 -4.95
N GLN A 148 -10.92 -21.66 -6.28
CA GLN A 148 -10.04 -20.72 -6.97
C GLN A 148 -10.46 -19.26 -6.74
N ILE A 149 -11.76 -18.95 -6.79
CA ILE A 149 -12.28 -17.61 -6.49
C ILE A 149 -11.93 -17.21 -5.05
N ASN A 150 -12.15 -18.12 -4.09
CA ASN A 150 -11.82 -17.88 -2.68
C ASN A 150 -10.32 -17.63 -2.48
N LEU A 151 -9.46 -18.37 -3.18
CA LEU A 151 -8.01 -18.16 -3.14
C LEU A 151 -7.62 -16.79 -3.70
N GLU A 152 -8.17 -16.40 -4.84
CA GLU A 152 -7.91 -15.09 -5.45
C GLU A 152 -8.37 -13.92 -4.56
N GLU A 153 -9.51 -14.06 -3.89
CA GLU A 153 -9.97 -13.08 -2.89
C GLU A 153 -9.04 -12.98 -1.69
N LEU A 154 -8.58 -14.12 -1.18
CA LEU A 154 -7.64 -14.17 -0.07
C LEU A 154 -6.30 -13.54 -0.44
N GLU A 155 -5.78 -13.80 -1.65
CA GLU A 155 -4.57 -13.17 -2.17
C GLU A 155 -4.73 -11.65 -2.30
N LYS A 156 -5.88 -11.16 -2.79
CA LYS A 156 -6.17 -9.72 -2.85
C LYS A 156 -6.20 -9.09 -1.45
N LYS A 157 -6.88 -9.73 -0.49
CA LYS A 157 -6.90 -9.27 0.92
C LYS A 157 -5.49 -9.24 1.52
N ASN A 158 -4.69 -10.28 1.27
CA ASN A 158 -3.32 -10.37 1.77
C ASN A 158 -2.42 -9.28 1.15
N LYS A 159 -2.54 -9.01 -0.15
CA LYS A 159 -1.83 -7.89 -0.81
C LYS A 159 -2.17 -6.54 -0.19
N ILE A 160 -3.44 -6.27 0.09
CA ILE A 160 -3.88 -5.03 0.75
C ILE A 160 -3.31 -4.93 2.16
N GLU A 161 -3.31 -6.02 2.91
CA GLU A 161 -2.78 -6.07 4.28
C GLU A 161 -1.25 -5.86 4.31
N VAL A 162 -0.51 -6.50 3.40
CA VAL A 162 0.94 -6.29 3.26
C VAL A 162 1.27 -4.83 2.95
N GLU A 163 0.52 -4.19 2.04
CA GLU A 163 0.71 -2.78 1.70
C GLU A 163 0.40 -1.85 2.89
N LYS A 164 -0.64 -2.16 3.68
CA LYS A 164 -0.94 -1.43 4.93
C LYS A 164 0.18 -1.54 5.94
N ARG A 165 0.73 -2.75 6.13
CA ARG A 165 1.86 -2.98 7.05
C ARG A 165 3.10 -2.22 6.62
N ARG A 166 3.41 -2.23 5.32
CA ARG A 166 4.53 -1.47 4.76
C ARG A 166 4.40 0.03 5.05
N LYS A 167 3.22 0.62 4.79
CA LYS A 167 2.97 2.03 5.10
C LYS A 167 3.08 2.35 6.59
N ALA A 168 2.61 1.44 7.46
CA ALA A 168 2.74 1.61 8.90
C ALA A 168 4.19 1.51 9.38
N GLU A 169 5.00 0.65 8.75
CA GLU A 169 6.42 0.48 9.04
C GLU A 169 7.23 1.71 8.58
N ASP A 170 6.97 2.21 7.36
CA ASP A 170 7.58 3.45 6.85
C ASP A 170 7.26 4.66 7.76
N GLU A 171 6.02 4.80 8.22
CA GLU A 171 5.61 5.87 9.14
C GLU A 171 6.26 5.70 10.52
N LYS A 172 6.35 4.46 11.03
CA LYS A 172 7.05 4.17 12.28
C LYS A 172 8.53 4.53 12.20
N GLU A 173 9.19 4.25 11.08
CA GLU A 173 10.59 4.61 10.85
C GLU A 173 10.75 6.14 10.81
N ARG A 174 9.85 6.85 10.11
CA ARG A 174 9.85 8.32 10.07
C ARG A 174 9.71 8.93 11.47
N ILE A 175 8.72 8.48 12.24
CA ILE A 175 8.49 8.95 13.61
C ILE A 175 9.68 8.61 14.51
N SER A 176 10.27 7.43 14.36
CA SER A 176 11.47 7.02 15.11
C SER A 176 12.65 7.96 14.83
N PHE A 177 12.89 8.29 13.57
CA PHE A 177 13.94 9.22 13.15
C PHE A 177 13.71 10.63 13.70
N GLU A 178 12.49 11.16 13.58
CA GLU A 178 12.12 12.47 14.11
C GLU A 178 12.28 12.54 15.63
N ASN A 179 11.82 11.52 16.36
CA ASN A 179 11.99 11.42 17.81
C ASN A 179 13.47 11.40 18.23
N ASN A 180 14.32 10.70 17.48
CA ASN A 180 15.76 10.68 17.75
C ASN A 180 16.39 12.08 17.56
N ASN A 181 16.02 12.79 16.49
CA ASN A 181 16.50 14.15 16.24
C ASN A 181 16.02 15.13 17.32
N LEU A 182 14.74 15.07 17.69
CA LEU A 182 14.17 15.89 18.76
C LEU A 182 14.85 15.62 20.11
N ARG A 183 15.23 14.37 20.38
CA ARG A 183 15.96 14.01 21.59
C ARG A 183 17.36 14.65 21.62
N ILE A 184 18.10 14.59 20.50
CA ILE A 184 19.42 15.22 20.38
C ILE A 184 19.31 16.74 20.57
N GLU A 185 18.32 17.38 19.94
CA GLU A 185 18.13 18.82 20.06
C GLU A 185 17.72 19.24 21.48
N ASN A 186 16.85 18.45 22.14
CA ASN A 186 16.52 18.68 23.55
C ASN A 186 17.74 18.58 24.47
N GLU A 187 18.65 17.63 24.24
CA GLU A 187 19.90 17.53 25.01
C GLU A 187 20.81 18.75 24.76
N ARG A 188 20.89 19.23 23.51
CA ARG A 188 21.63 20.43 23.14
C ARG A 188 21.07 21.68 23.84
N LEU A 189 19.77 21.89 23.79
CA LEU A 189 19.09 23.02 24.42
C LEU A 189 19.24 23.00 25.94
N LYS A 190 19.15 21.83 26.58
CA LYS A 190 19.43 21.69 28.02
C LYS A 190 20.84 22.14 28.39
N LYS A 191 21.85 21.79 27.57
CA LYS A 191 23.23 22.20 27.80
C LYS A 191 23.39 23.71 27.67
N GLN A 192 22.78 24.32 26.65
CA GLN A 192 22.79 25.77 26.47
C GLN A 192 22.12 26.49 27.63
N LEU A 193 20.95 26.01 28.06
CA LEU A 193 20.23 26.58 29.21
C LEU A 193 21.08 26.53 30.48
N GLY A 194 21.82 25.44 30.71
CA GLY A 194 22.74 25.34 31.85
C GLY A 194 23.88 26.36 31.80
N GLN A 195 24.44 26.60 30.62
CA GLN A 195 25.49 27.63 30.43
C GLN A 195 24.95 29.03 30.67
N GLU A 196 23.77 29.35 30.13
CA GLU A 196 23.14 30.66 30.28
C GLU A 196 22.75 30.93 31.74
N THR A 197 22.23 29.92 32.44
CA THR A 197 21.93 30.01 33.88
C THR A 197 23.17 30.34 34.69
N ASN A 198 24.32 29.72 34.39
CA ASN A 198 25.58 30.04 35.05
C ASN A 198 26.02 31.48 34.78
N HIS A 199 25.95 31.93 33.52
CA HIS A 199 26.29 33.32 33.17
C HIS A 199 25.39 34.35 33.84
N VAL A 200 24.09 34.06 33.97
CA VAL A 200 23.16 34.93 34.70
C VAL A 200 23.57 35.03 36.18
N SER A 201 23.88 33.91 36.82
CA SER A 201 24.33 33.90 38.23
C SER A 201 25.65 34.64 38.45
N GLU A 202 26.62 34.49 37.55
CA GLU A 202 27.88 35.22 37.56
C GLU A 202 27.65 36.74 37.43
N ASN A 203 26.80 37.15 36.50
CA ASN A 203 26.48 38.56 36.27
C ASN A 203 25.71 39.18 37.45
N GLU A 204 24.77 38.45 38.04
CA GLU A 204 24.03 38.91 39.22
C GLU A 204 24.97 39.13 40.40
N THR A 205 25.91 38.20 40.63
CA THR A 205 26.95 38.34 41.66
C THR A 205 27.80 39.58 41.43
N LYS A 206 28.25 39.82 40.19
CA LYS A 206 29.05 40.99 39.83
C LYS A 206 28.29 42.30 40.06
N TYR A 207 27.02 42.35 39.67
CA TYR A 207 26.17 43.53 39.85
C TYR A 207 25.94 43.87 41.32
N LEU A 208 25.71 42.87 42.17
CA LEU A 208 25.55 43.06 43.61
C LEU A 208 26.81 43.67 44.25
N ILE A 209 27.99 43.15 43.89
CA ILE A 209 29.29 43.67 44.38
C ILE A 209 29.48 45.14 43.96
N GLU A 210 29.21 45.47 42.70
CA GLU A 210 29.34 46.84 42.18
C GLU A 210 28.37 47.81 42.87
N ALA A 211 27.14 47.37 43.12
CA ALA A 211 26.13 48.18 43.82
C ALA A 211 26.52 48.48 45.28
N GLU A 212 27.14 47.53 45.97
CA GLU A 212 27.64 47.75 47.33
C GLU A 212 28.81 48.73 47.36
N GLU A 213 29.76 48.60 46.43
CA GLU A 213 30.92 49.49 46.35
C GLU A 213 30.50 50.94 46.03
N ASN A 214 29.57 51.12 45.09
CA ASN A 214 29.01 52.44 44.77
C ASN A 214 28.34 53.12 45.98
N LYS A 215 27.67 52.35 46.85
CA LYS A 215 27.10 52.89 48.10
C LYS A 215 28.19 53.36 49.07
N ARG A 216 29.31 52.63 49.17
CA ARG A 216 30.44 53.01 50.03
C ARG A 216 31.08 54.31 49.54
N ILE A 217 31.34 54.43 48.24
CA ILE A 217 31.90 55.64 47.60
C ILE A 217 31.00 56.85 47.87
N LYS A 218 29.68 56.69 47.71
CA LYS A 218 28.72 57.78 47.97
C LYS A 218 28.79 58.28 49.41
N LYS A 219 28.77 57.37 50.39
CA LYS A 219 28.85 57.72 51.81
C LYS A 219 30.15 58.44 52.17
N GLU A 220 31.29 57.97 51.65
CA GLU A 220 32.59 58.62 51.87
C GLU A 220 32.65 60.04 51.29
N THR A 221 31.99 60.25 50.14
CA THR A 221 31.91 61.56 49.48
C THR A 221 31.08 62.56 50.31
N GLU A 222 29.92 62.12 50.81
CA GLU A 222 29.01 62.93 51.63
C GLU A 222 29.63 63.38 52.97
N GLU A 223 30.53 62.58 53.54
CA GLU A 223 31.26 62.94 54.77
C GLU A 223 32.30 64.06 54.56
N ARG A 224 32.81 64.23 53.33
CA ARG A 224 33.97 65.10 53.04
C ARG A 224 33.62 66.45 52.43
N ILE A 225 32.53 66.53 51.66
CA ILE A 225 32.03 67.76 51.09
C ILE A 225 30.61 67.96 51.57
N LYS A 226 30.40 69.07 52.29
CA LYS A 226 29.05 69.49 52.65
C LYS A 226 28.48 70.30 51.50
N VAL A 227 27.32 69.89 51.01
CA VAL A 227 26.50 70.74 50.15
C VAL A 227 25.49 71.45 51.04
N GLU A 228 25.57 72.78 51.12
CA GLU A 228 24.54 73.61 51.73
C GLU A 228 23.74 74.29 50.62
N ILE A 229 22.42 74.34 50.78
CA ILE A 229 21.54 75.06 49.87
C ILE A 229 21.17 76.37 50.57
N ASP A 230 21.27 77.48 49.83
CA ASP A 230 20.88 78.79 50.35
C ASP A 230 19.36 78.87 50.63
N ILE A 231 18.93 79.83 51.44
CA ILE A 231 17.54 79.98 51.92
C ILE A 231 16.53 80.04 50.75
N ASP A 232 16.93 80.64 49.63
CA ASP A 232 16.09 80.78 48.43
C ASP A 232 16.13 79.55 47.49
N GLY A 233 16.91 78.51 47.80
CA GLY A 233 17.02 77.29 46.99
C GLY A 233 17.80 77.45 45.68
N LYS A 234 18.22 78.67 45.32
CA LYS A 234 18.81 79.00 44.00
C LYS A 234 20.31 78.78 43.92
N GLN A 235 21.04 78.93 45.02
CA GLN A 235 22.49 78.78 45.09
C GLN A 235 22.87 77.58 45.95
N LYS A 236 23.96 76.90 45.57
CA LYS A 236 24.53 75.78 46.32
C LYS A 236 25.94 76.11 46.75
N LYS A 237 26.22 75.98 48.04
CA LYS A 237 27.57 76.13 48.61
C LYS A 237 28.20 74.75 48.79
N LEU A 238 29.36 74.56 48.18
CA LEU A 238 30.23 73.42 48.40
C LEU A 238 31.26 73.79 49.46
N ILE A 239 31.31 73.05 50.55
CA ILE A 239 32.24 73.29 51.67
C ILE A 239 33.11 72.04 51.86
N LYS A 240 34.44 72.20 51.73
CA LYS A 240 35.38 71.13 52.04
C LYS A 240 35.48 70.95 53.56
N ARG A 241 35.15 69.76 54.07
CA ARG A 241 35.26 69.39 55.49
C ARG A 241 36.53 68.62 55.83
N GLY A 242 37.10 67.89 54.87
CA GLY A 242 38.29 67.07 55.09
C GLY A 242 39.48 67.91 55.55
N LYS A 243 40.07 67.55 56.69
CA LYS A 243 41.23 68.21 57.32
C LYS A 243 42.57 67.91 56.64
N ASN A 244 42.58 67.04 55.63
CA ASN A 244 43.75 66.74 54.83
C ASN A 244 44.02 67.84 53.80
N GLU A 245 45.29 68.16 53.60
CA GLU A 245 45.80 69.03 52.52
C GLU A 245 45.81 68.27 51.19
N ILE A 246 44.66 67.68 50.83
CA ILE A 246 44.46 67.00 49.56
C ILE A 246 43.23 67.62 48.91
N ALA A 247 43.35 67.87 47.61
CA ALA A 247 42.26 68.32 46.77
C ALA A 247 41.04 67.39 46.87
N ASN A 248 39.87 68.00 46.96
CA ASN A 248 38.59 67.32 46.87
C ASN A 248 37.89 67.84 45.61
N THR A 249 37.82 66.97 44.61
CA THR A 249 37.16 67.25 43.33
C THR A 249 35.78 66.61 43.29
N VAL A 250 34.78 67.37 42.84
CA VAL A 250 33.42 66.87 42.62
C VAL A 250 32.94 67.27 41.25
N SER A 251 32.30 66.32 40.56
CA SER A 251 31.50 66.60 39.38
C SER A 251 30.09 67.02 39.79
N LEU A 252 29.51 67.96 39.04
CA LEU A 252 28.08 68.25 39.10
C LEU A 252 27.31 67.12 38.40
N SER A 253 26.06 66.87 38.83
CA SER A 253 25.27 65.73 38.35
C SER A 253 24.86 65.84 36.88
N GLU A 254 24.80 67.04 36.34
CA GLU A 254 24.34 67.30 34.97
C GLU A 254 25.40 66.87 33.95
N VAL A 255 25.02 65.95 33.05
CA VAL A 255 25.84 65.59 31.88
C VAL A 255 25.63 66.65 30.81
N LEU A 256 26.72 67.28 30.37
CA LEU A 256 26.67 68.33 29.37
C LEU A 256 26.49 67.71 27.98
N GLU A 257 25.25 67.35 27.66
CA GLU A 257 24.85 66.89 26.34
C GLU A 257 24.74 68.06 25.34
N TYR A 258 23.96 67.91 24.27
CA TYR A 258 23.83 68.87 23.18
C TYR A 258 23.45 70.28 23.63
N GLY A 259 24.16 71.27 23.12
CA GLY A 259 23.93 72.69 23.28
C GLY A 259 25.05 73.40 24.05
N ILE A 260 24.73 74.62 24.48
CA ILE A 260 25.68 75.49 25.17
C ILE A 260 25.30 75.52 26.65
N TRP A 261 26.27 75.27 27.52
CA TRP A 261 26.08 75.19 28.97
C TRP A 261 26.97 76.19 29.67
N GLU A 262 26.42 76.82 30.71
CA GLU A 262 27.09 77.83 31.52
C GLU A 262 27.06 77.41 32.98
N LEU A 263 28.24 77.42 33.61
CA LEU A 263 28.42 77.31 35.06
C LEU A 263 29.07 78.59 35.58
N GLU A 264 28.43 79.24 36.55
CA GLU A 264 29.00 80.37 37.29
C GLU A 264 29.28 79.96 38.74
N VAL A 265 30.50 80.21 39.18
CA VAL A 265 30.95 79.95 40.55
C VAL A 265 31.65 81.15 41.16
N GLN A 266 31.74 81.15 42.48
CA GLN A 266 32.44 82.16 43.27
C GLN A 266 33.14 81.48 44.46
N PHE A 267 34.44 81.72 44.62
CA PHE A 267 35.24 81.18 45.72
C PHE A 267 35.35 82.18 46.88
N SER A 268 35.52 81.68 48.10
CA SER A 268 35.70 82.49 49.32
C SER A 268 36.67 81.80 50.29
N ASN A 269 37.96 81.78 49.94
CA ASN A 269 39.00 80.93 50.53
C ASN A 269 40.25 81.71 51.03
N ASN A 270 40.15 83.00 51.32
CA ASN A 270 41.27 83.88 51.68
C ASN A 270 42.46 83.85 50.69
N GLY A 271 42.17 83.91 49.39
CA GLY A 271 43.15 83.90 48.29
C GLY A 271 43.59 82.50 47.84
N GLN A 272 43.20 81.44 48.57
CA GLN A 272 43.45 80.05 48.21
C GLN A 272 42.32 79.48 47.33
N CYS A 273 42.11 80.13 46.19
CA CYS A 273 41.01 79.80 45.29
C CYS A 273 41.17 78.39 44.71
N GLY A 274 40.04 77.70 44.55
CA GLY A 274 39.98 76.38 43.96
C GLY A 274 40.11 76.40 42.44
N ALA A 275 39.66 75.31 41.82
CA ALA A 275 39.61 75.17 40.38
C ALA A 275 38.19 74.83 39.91
N ILE A 276 37.84 75.28 38.71
CA ILE A 276 36.62 74.92 37.99
C ILE A 276 37.01 74.24 36.67
N GLY A 277 36.22 73.27 36.23
CA GLY A 277 36.33 72.82 34.86
C GLY A 277 35.44 71.65 34.50
N ILE A 278 35.97 70.71 33.74
CA ILE A 278 35.21 69.55 33.23
C ILE A 278 35.95 68.24 33.47
N VAL A 279 35.16 67.16 33.56
CA VAL A 279 35.63 65.78 33.63
C VAL A 279 34.90 64.94 32.58
N ASP A 280 35.57 63.94 32.02
CA ASP A 280 34.94 62.90 31.21
C ASP A 280 33.79 62.23 31.99
N ASN A 281 32.61 62.14 31.39
CA ASN A 281 31.44 61.53 32.01
C ASN A 281 31.64 60.05 32.37
N SER A 282 32.50 59.33 31.64
CA SER A 282 32.83 57.93 31.91
C SER A 282 33.76 57.76 33.12
N TYR A 283 34.40 58.84 33.58
CA TYR A 283 35.34 58.79 34.67
C TYR A 283 34.67 58.98 36.04
N ASN A 284 34.74 57.95 36.86
CA ASN A 284 34.31 58.02 38.26
C ASN A 284 35.42 58.67 39.09
N ILE A 285 35.21 59.93 39.51
CA ILE A 285 36.16 60.66 40.36
C ILE A 285 36.26 59.94 41.72
N PRO A 286 37.40 59.32 42.07
CA PRO A 286 37.56 58.69 43.37
C PRO A 286 37.69 59.73 44.47
N ALA A 287 37.52 59.28 45.72
CA ALA A 287 37.71 60.17 46.85
C ALA A 287 39.17 60.67 46.92
N GLN A 288 39.37 61.94 47.26
CA GLN A 288 40.69 62.61 47.28
C GLN A 288 41.37 62.75 45.89
N ALA A 289 40.59 62.64 44.82
CA ALA A 289 41.11 62.89 43.48
C ALA A 289 41.59 64.34 43.33
N ASP A 290 42.90 64.47 43.16
CA ASP A 290 43.57 65.71 42.84
C ASP A 290 43.67 65.86 41.32
N PRO A 291 43.11 66.92 40.71
CA PRO A 291 43.14 67.11 39.27
C PRO A 291 44.56 67.27 38.73
N ASP A 292 45.56 67.63 39.55
CA ASP A 292 46.96 67.75 39.12
C ASP A 292 47.72 66.42 39.06
N HIS A 293 47.18 65.35 39.66
CA HIS A 293 47.90 64.10 39.83
C HIS A 293 47.34 62.96 38.97
N SER A 294 48.25 62.10 38.49
CA SER A 294 47.90 60.87 37.80
C SER A 294 47.19 59.89 38.74
N PRO A 295 46.13 59.18 38.31
CA PRO A 295 45.61 59.11 36.93
C PRO A 295 44.55 60.18 36.60
N HIS A 296 44.07 60.94 37.58
CA HIS A 296 42.90 61.83 37.46
C HIS A 296 43.12 62.93 36.41
N VAL A 297 44.33 63.47 36.36
CA VAL A 297 44.74 64.53 35.44
C VAL A 297 44.44 64.22 33.97
N ASN A 298 44.42 62.94 33.56
CA ASN A 298 44.17 62.50 32.18
C ASN A 298 42.69 62.54 31.77
N HIS A 299 41.78 62.75 32.71
CA HIS A 299 40.33 62.75 32.47
C HIS A 299 39.69 64.12 32.73
N MET A 300 40.50 65.13 33.01
CA MET A 300 40.06 66.42 33.52
C MET A 300 40.70 67.58 32.76
N ALA A 301 39.97 68.70 32.75
CA ALA A 301 40.57 69.98 32.49
C ALA A 301 40.05 71.04 33.44
N ILE A 302 40.96 71.91 33.88
CA ILE A 302 40.69 72.93 34.90
C ILE A 302 41.24 74.29 34.51
N TYR A 303 40.56 75.30 35.03
CA TYR A 303 41.07 76.66 35.17
C TYR A 303 41.12 76.99 36.67
N ALA A 304 42.33 77.26 37.16
CA ALA A 304 42.61 77.34 38.59
C ALA A 304 43.00 78.76 39.02
N GLY A 305 42.62 79.13 40.25
CA GLY A 305 42.83 80.47 40.78
C GLY A 305 44.25 80.71 41.32
N ALA A 306 44.43 81.88 41.95
CA ALA A 306 45.73 82.40 42.39
C ALA A 306 46.54 81.43 43.26
N GLY A 307 45.90 80.85 44.28
CA GLY A 307 46.55 79.96 45.23
C GLY A 307 46.89 78.55 44.73
N TRP A 308 46.50 78.20 43.50
CA TRP A 308 46.73 76.85 42.96
C TRP A 308 47.64 76.85 41.73
N ASN A 309 47.20 77.43 40.61
CA ASN A 309 47.98 77.43 39.36
C ASN A 309 47.96 78.79 38.67
N SER A 310 47.64 79.85 39.42
CA SER A 310 47.72 81.26 39.03
C SER A 310 47.10 81.58 37.66
N GLY A 311 45.89 81.06 37.41
CA GLY A 311 45.15 81.30 36.16
C GLY A 311 45.56 80.41 35.00
N LYS A 312 46.38 79.36 35.19
CA LYS A 312 46.66 78.44 34.08
C LYS A 312 45.46 77.55 33.78
N VAL A 313 45.36 77.17 32.51
CA VAL A 313 44.46 76.12 32.04
C VAL A 313 45.25 74.82 31.98
N GLN A 314 44.81 73.81 32.73
CA GLN A 314 45.34 72.47 32.65
C GLN A 314 44.36 71.58 31.87
N CYS A 315 44.85 70.77 30.95
CA CYS A 315 44.07 69.81 30.19
C CYS A 315 44.89 68.55 29.98
N LYS A 316 44.41 67.39 30.44
CA LYS A 316 45.08 66.08 30.29
C LYS A 316 46.59 66.10 30.59
N GLY A 317 46.96 66.75 31.69
CA GLY A 317 48.35 66.85 32.18
C GLY A 317 49.16 68.02 31.63
N SER A 318 48.66 68.72 30.60
CA SER A 318 49.35 69.86 30.00
C SER A 318 48.88 71.17 30.61
N ASN A 319 49.81 72.04 31.00
CA ASN A 319 49.53 73.36 31.57
C ASN A 319 49.80 74.47 30.55
N THR A 320 48.82 75.36 30.35
CA THR A 320 48.92 76.50 29.43
C THR A 320 48.67 77.81 30.18
N SER A 321 49.61 78.75 30.03
CA SER A 321 49.51 80.09 30.61
C SER A 321 48.91 81.08 29.61
N GLY A 322 48.33 82.18 30.10
CA GLY A 322 47.79 83.26 29.26
C GLY A 322 46.49 83.86 29.77
N ASN A 323 45.77 83.16 30.64
CA ASN A 323 44.59 83.70 31.31
C ASN A 323 44.98 84.49 32.54
N LYS A 324 44.12 85.45 32.92
CA LYS A 324 44.23 86.18 34.18
C LYS A 324 44.03 85.20 35.34
N SER A 325 44.81 85.33 36.41
CA SER A 325 44.50 84.62 37.65
C SER A 325 43.26 85.22 38.31
N PHE A 326 42.36 84.38 38.82
CA PHE A 326 41.21 84.83 39.61
C PHE A 326 41.46 84.68 41.11
N GLU A 327 40.78 85.55 41.87
CA GLU A 327 40.80 85.66 43.32
C GLU A 327 39.40 85.42 43.89
N ASP A 328 39.28 85.46 45.22
CA ASP A 328 38.00 85.27 45.89
C ASP A 328 37.00 86.37 45.54
N ASN A 329 35.73 86.01 45.67
CA ASN A 329 34.58 86.86 45.40
C ASN A 329 34.42 87.32 43.95
N GLN A 330 35.32 86.96 43.05
CA GLN A 330 35.12 87.12 41.61
C GLN A 330 34.14 86.07 41.08
N ILE A 331 33.43 86.40 40.00
CA ILE A 331 32.56 85.46 39.30
C ILE A 331 33.37 84.77 38.22
N ILE A 332 33.57 83.47 38.39
CA ILE A 332 34.24 82.62 37.40
C ILE A 332 33.16 81.90 36.61
N LYS A 333 33.23 82.00 35.29
CA LYS A 333 32.30 81.36 34.38
C LYS A 333 33.00 80.35 33.50
N ALA A 334 32.41 79.18 33.36
CA ALA A 334 32.79 78.18 32.38
C ALA A 334 31.64 78.02 31.37
N GLU A 335 31.90 78.30 30.10
CA GLU A 335 30.95 78.12 29.00
C GLU A 335 31.42 76.96 28.11
N TYR A 336 30.63 75.89 28.08
CA TYR A 336 30.85 74.73 27.25
C TYR A 336 29.92 74.76 26.04
N ASP A 337 30.46 74.61 24.84
CA ASP A 337 29.70 74.47 23.59
C ASP A 337 29.95 73.07 23.02
N SER A 338 28.93 72.22 23.06
CA SER A 338 29.05 70.83 22.60
C SER A 338 29.19 70.71 21.08
N GLU A 339 28.64 71.66 20.32
CA GLU A 339 28.66 71.62 18.85
C GLU A 339 30.05 71.97 18.33
N LYS A 340 30.70 72.97 18.96
CA LYS A 340 32.08 73.34 18.66
C LYS A 340 33.11 72.52 19.41
N GLY A 341 32.71 71.81 20.46
CA GLY A 341 33.60 71.06 21.35
C GLY A 341 34.57 71.98 22.09
N THR A 342 34.08 73.11 22.60
CA THR A 342 34.91 74.16 23.24
C THR A 342 34.52 74.43 24.69
N LEU A 343 35.51 74.73 25.55
CA LEU A 343 35.30 75.22 26.92
C LEU A 343 36.04 76.53 27.13
N ILE A 344 35.29 77.60 27.38
CA ILE A 344 35.78 78.99 27.47
C ILE A 344 35.54 79.54 28.88
N TRP A 345 36.50 80.34 29.36
CA TRP A 345 36.48 80.88 30.72
C TRP A 345 36.21 82.38 30.72
N PHE A 346 35.56 82.86 31.78
CA PHE A 346 35.39 84.29 32.03
C PHE A 346 35.68 84.60 33.49
N VAL A 347 36.25 85.77 33.74
CA VAL A 347 36.45 86.32 35.10
C VAL A 347 35.78 87.68 35.15
N ASP A 348 34.79 87.84 36.03
CA ASP A 348 33.94 89.04 36.16
C ASP A 348 33.38 89.52 34.81
N GLY A 349 32.92 88.56 34.00
CA GLY A 349 32.35 88.81 32.67
C GLY A 349 33.38 89.04 31.55
N VAL A 350 34.68 89.05 31.85
CA VAL A 350 35.75 89.20 30.85
C VAL A 350 36.20 87.84 30.34
N GLN A 351 36.02 87.57 29.05
CA GLN A 351 36.47 86.34 28.40
C GLN A 351 38.00 86.21 28.45
N GLN A 352 38.47 85.00 28.75
CA GLN A 352 39.90 84.68 28.83
C GLN A 352 40.41 84.08 27.50
N PRO A 353 41.67 84.38 27.11
CA PRO A 353 42.21 84.02 25.79
C PRO A 353 42.57 82.55 25.61
N VAL A 354 42.93 81.84 26.69
CA VAL A 354 43.24 80.41 26.69
C VAL A 354 41.97 79.62 26.95
N TYR A 355 41.60 78.76 26.01
CA TYR A 355 40.38 77.94 26.10
C TYR A 355 40.62 76.54 25.52
N ILE A 356 39.73 75.60 25.79
CA ILE A 356 39.87 74.20 25.37
C ILE A 356 39.06 73.94 24.10
N THR A 357 39.60 73.11 23.21
CA THR A 357 38.98 72.68 21.96
C THR A 357 39.08 71.17 21.78
N GLY A 358 38.25 70.60 20.90
CA GLY A 358 38.32 69.19 20.55
C GLY A 358 37.59 68.24 21.51
N ILE A 359 36.73 68.79 22.39
CA ILE A 359 35.90 67.99 23.29
C ILE A 359 34.82 67.29 22.46
N ARG A 360 34.96 65.98 22.28
CA ARG A 360 34.00 65.13 21.53
C ARG A 360 33.23 64.18 22.44
N GLU A 361 33.71 63.99 23.65
CA GLU A 361 33.14 63.09 24.64
C GLU A 361 32.07 63.80 25.46
N ARG A 362 31.19 63.02 26.10
CA ARG A 362 30.26 63.57 27.09
C ARG A 362 31.05 63.97 28.33
N VAL A 363 30.83 65.17 28.83
CA VAL A 363 31.55 65.71 29.99
C VAL A 363 30.58 66.24 31.05
N LYS A 364 31.07 66.39 32.29
CA LYS A 364 30.35 67.07 33.38
C LYS A 364 31.18 68.25 33.85
N PHE A 365 30.53 69.32 34.29
CA PHE A 365 31.26 70.34 35.06
C PHE A 365 31.77 69.76 36.37
N MET A 366 32.91 70.26 36.84
CA MET A 366 33.49 69.90 38.12
C MET A 366 34.10 71.10 38.82
N ILE A 367 34.25 70.97 40.14
CA ILE A 367 34.85 71.96 41.03
C ILE A 367 35.83 71.21 41.93
N SER A 368 37.02 71.79 42.14
CA SER A 368 38.02 71.26 43.05
C SER A 368 38.39 72.27 44.14
N LEU A 369 38.49 71.78 45.38
CA LEU A 369 38.79 72.56 46.58
C LEU A 369 39.95 71.92 47.34
N TYR A 370 40.96 72.72 47.72
CA TYR A 370 42.19 72.21 48.33
C TYR A 370 42.23 72.33 49.87
N ASN A 371 41.91 73.49 50.44
CA ASN A 371 42.03 73.70 51.88
C ASN A 371 40.77 73.31 52.66
N ALA A 372 40.94 72.79 53.87
CA ALA A 372 39.82 72.57 54.78
C ALA A 372 39.07 73.89 55.06
N GLY A 373 37.74 73.85 55.02
CA GLY A 373 36.90 75.04 55.17
C GLY A 373 36.75 75.88 53.89
N SER A 374 37.40 75.50 52.78
CA SER A 374 37.21 76.19 51.49
C SER A 374 35.75 76.10 51.03
N ILE A 375 35.25 77.20 50.48
CA ILE A 375 33.89 77.37 50.02
C ILE A 375 33.90 77.74 48.53
N CYS A 376 33.08 77.03 47.76
CA CYS A 376 32.68 77.44 46.42
C CYS A 376 31.16 77.59 46.37
N THR A 377 30.68 78.76 45.98
CA THR A 377 29.26 79.02 45.75
C THR A 377 28.97 78.82 44.26
N ILE A 378 28.13 77.83 43.94
CA ILE A 378 27.54 77.67 42.61
C ILE A 378 26.41 78.68 42.51
N ARG A 379 26.61 79.70 41.65
CA ARG A 379 25.66 80.79 41.43
C ARG A 379 24.58 80.39 40.42
N SER A 380 24.99 79.74 39.34
CA SER A 380 24.08 79.26 38.30
C SER A 380 24.69 78.07 37.55
N LEU A 381 23.83 77.14 37.14
CA LEU A 381 24.11 76.11 36.14
C LEU A 381 22.91 76.06 35.22
N LYS A 382 23.09 76.43 33.95
CA LYS A 382 21.98 76.53 33.00
C LYS A 382 22.44 76.29 31.57
N LYS A 383 21.49 75.94 30.71
CA LYS A 383 21.66 75.88 29.27
C LYS A 383 21.41 77.26 28.65
N LEU A 384 22.26 77.67 27.72
CA LEU A 384 22.16 78.92 26.98
C LEU A 384 21.54 78.68 25.60
N ALA A 385 20.79 79.68 25.11
CA ALA A 385 20.24 79.66 23.76
C ALA A 385 21.27 80.07 22.69
N ASN A 386 22.24 80.91 23.04
CA ASN A 386 23.28 81.41 22.16
C ASN A 386 24.61 81.50 22.93
N PRO A 387 25.76 81.35 22.26
CA PRO A 387 27.07 81.51 22.90
C PRO A 387 27.25 82.96 23.34
N THR A 388 27.94 83.16 24.47
CA THR A 388 28.30 84.51 24.92
C THR A 388 29.74 84.87 24.58
N CYS A 389 30.52 83.88 24.15
CA CYS A 389 31.89 84.08 23.70
C CYS A 389 31.97 84.92 22.42
N LYS A 390 33.10 85.62 22.29
CA LYS A 390 33.50 86.42 21.14
C LYS A 390 34.88 85.96 20.70
N HIS A 391 35.23 86.25 19.45
CA HIS A 391 36.59 86.03 18.97
C HIS A 391 37.56 87.06 19.58
N LEU A 392 38.67 86.61 20.17
CA LEU A 392 39.76 87.45 20.67
C LEU A 392 40.99 87.28 19.77
N GLY A 393 41.65 88.38 19.42
CA GLY A 393 42.84 88.34 18.53
C GLY A 393 44.08 87.68 19.12
N ASN A 394 44.08 87.35 20.41
CA ASN A 394 45.16 86.70 21.14
C ASN A 394 44.75 85.31 21.70
N GLU A 395 43.77 84.67 21.07
CA GLU A 395 43.32 83.32 21.42
C GLU A 395 44.45 82.29 21.40
N ASN A 396 44.44 81.40 22.39
CA ASN A 396 45.35 80.26 22.46
C ASN A 396 44.56 79.00 22.84
N THR A 397 44.60 77.98 21.99
CA THR A 397 43.80 76.77 22.19
C THR A 397 44.60 75.66 22.85
N VAL A 398 43.99 75.01 23.83
CA VAL A 398 44.45 73.74 24.40
C VAL A 398 43.58 72.62 23.86
N HIS A 399 44.17 71.50 23.44
CA HIS A 399 43.39 70.36 22.94
C HIS A 399 42.97 69.44 24.08
N TRP A 400 41.70 68.98 24.01
CA TRP A 400 41.10 68.04 24.97
C TRP A 400 41.84 66.73 25.03
#